data_AF-A0AAU2TC28-F1
#
_entry.id   AF-A0AAU2TC28-F1
#
_cell.length_a   1.000
_cell.length_b   1.000
_cell.length_c   1.000
_cell.angle_alpha   90.00
_cell.angle_beta   90.00
_cell.angle_gamma   90.00
#
_symmetry.space_group_name_H-M   'P 1'
#
loop_
_entity.id
_entity.type
_entity.pdbx_description
1 polymer ?
#
loop_
_entity_poly.entity_id
_entity_poly.type
_entity_poly.pdbx_seq_one_letter_code
_entity_poly.pdbx_strand_id
1 'polypeptide(L)'
;MTDDPLAPTDEPRRELAAFLRTRRTRLRPEDVGLEPGPRRRVAGLRREELALLAGVSSDYYQRMEQGRDVRPSEQVLDALARALNFSAEECRHLHSLAAAARTPVRAPRRYEPEQVPDTTRRLLRTMPSPALVVGRYLDVLAWSPPAGALLGDFTRLPVTERNLLSLLLHPEADQTCPERAATVAELTAMLRAQVAADPGHPRAAELVGELAVRSDEFATLWARHDVGETTRGRMRVNHPLVGEMNLDWDAYPLPGTPGPMLIVYTAVEGGPDAERLQLLAGLLDAG
;
A
#
# COMPACT_ATOMS: atom_id res chain seq x y z
N MET A 1 -27.99 28.95 -9.79
CA MET A 1 -28.02 27.78 -8.88
C MET A 1 -26.63 27.19 -8.98
N THR A 2 -25.78 27.64 -8.07
CA THR A 2 -24.32 27.58 -8.14
C THR A 2 -23.86 26.16 -7.85
N ASP A 3 -23.10 25.60 -8.80
CA ASP A 3 -22.42 24.32 -8.65
C ASP A 3 -21.34 24.47 -7.56
N ASP A 4 -21.46 23.69 -6.50
CA ASP A 4 -20.58 23.70 -5.33
C ASP A 4 -19.32 22.86 -5.65
N PRO A 5 -18.09 23.39 -5.49
CA PRO A 5 -16.90 22.67 -5.88
C PRO A 5 -16.60 21.55 -4.87
N LEU A 6 -16.78 20.30 -5.32
CA LEU A 6 -16.26 19.06 -4.69
C LEU A 6 -16.46 19.00 -3.16
N ALA A 7 -17.69 18.67 -2.75
CA ALA A 7 -17.92 18.22 -1.38
C ALA A 7 -17.07 16.95 -1.08
N PRO A 8 -16.27 16.93 0.00
CA PRO A 8 -15.43 15.79 0.40
C PRO A 8 -16.21 14.50 0.77
N THR A 9 -17.54 14.53 0.64
CA THR A 9 -18.46 13.41 0.90
C THR A 9 -18.46 12.34 -0.20
N ASP A 10 -18.06 12.68 -1.42
CA ASP A 10 -18.16 11.77 -2.57
C ASP A 10 -16.91 10.89 -2.75
N GLU A 11 -15.79 11.28 -2.17
CA GLU A 11 -14.49 10.66 -2.43
C GLU A 11 -14.45 9.17 -2.03
N PRO A 12 -14.92 8.76 -0.82
CA PRO A 12 -14.94 7.33 -0.47
C PRO A 12 -15.91 6.50 -1.33
N ARG A 13 -17.01 7.09 -1.79
CA ARG A 13 -17.97 6.40 -2.69
C ARG A 13 -17.39 6.23 -4.08
N ARG A 14 -16.68 7.24 -4.59
CA ARG A 14 -15.97 7.17 -5.87
C ARG A 14 -14.84 6.15 -5.81
N GLU A 15 -14.11 6.06 -4.70
CA GLU A 15 -13.10 5.02 -4.48
C GLU A 15 -13.72 3.61 -4.45
N LEU A 16 -14.82 3.40 -3.73
CA LEU A 16 -15.57 2.13 -3.76
C LEU A 16 -16.01 1.76 -5.17
N ALA A 17 -16.59 2.72 -5.90
CA ALA A 17 -17.04 2.53 -7.27
C ALA A 17 -15.88 2.17 -8.21
N ALA A 18 -14.74 2.87 -8.09
CA ALA A 18 -13.55 2.63 -8.88
C ALA A 18 -12.90 1.27 -8.58
N PHE A 19 -12.86 0.87 -7.30
CA PHE A 19 -12.37 -0.44 -6.89
C PHE A 19 -13.21 -1.58 -7.50
N LEU A 20 -14.54 -1.53 -7.34
CA LEU A 20 -15.47 -2.51 -7.91
C LEU A 20 -15.35 -2.57 -9.45
N ARG A 21 -15.29 -1.40 -10.10
CA ARG A 21 -15.16 -1.31 -11.55
C ARG A 21 -13.87 -1.95 -12.04
N THR A 22 -12.74 -1.61 -11.42
CA THR A 22 -11.43 -2.14 -11.80
C THR A 22 -11.39 -3.65 -11.69
N ARG A 23 -11.89 -4.21 -10.56
CA ARG A 23 -11.94 -5.65 -10.35
C ARG A 23 -12.87 -6.37 -11.33
N ARG A 24 -14.07 -5.84 -11.56
CA ARG A 24 -15.01 -6.40 -12.56
C ARG A 24 -14.40 -6.43 -13.96
N THR A 25 -13.70 -5.37 -14.36
CA THR A 25 -13.11 -5.30 -15.71
C THR A 25 -11.92 -6.22 -15.95
N ARG A 26 -11.29 -6.72 -14.87
CA ARG A 26 -10.16 -7.66 -14.95
C ARG A 26 -10.56 -9.12 -14.88
N LEU A 27 -11.64 -9.43 -14.14
CA LEU A 27 -12.10 -10.80 -13.98
C LEU A 27 -12.70 -11.32 -15.28
N ARG A 28 -12.18 -12.45 -15.78
CA ARG A 28 -12.72 -13.07 -16.98
C ARG A 28 -13.95 -13.90 -16.62
N PRO A 29 -14.98 -13.94 -17.47
CA PRO A 29 -16.19 -14.70 -17.24
C PRO A 29 -15.95 -16.20 -17.06
N GLU A 30 -15.01 -16.76 -17.81
CA GLU A 30 -14.56 -18.15 -17.65
C GLU A 30 -14.01 -18.45 -16.25
N ASP A 31 -13.37 -17.47 -15.59
CA ASP A 31 -12.84 -17.63 -14.22
C ASP A 31 -13.95 -17.79 -13.18
N VAL A 32 -15.19 -17.43 -13.54
CA VAL A 32 -16.40 -17.55 -12.71
C VAL A 32 -17.43 -18.51 -13.32
N GLY A 33 -17.00 -19.35 -14.26
CA GLY A 33 -17.85 -20.40 -14.86
C GLY A 33 -18.91 -19.88 -15.83
N LEU A 34 -18.74 -18.68 -16.38
CA LEU A 34 -19.61 -18.13 -17.42
C LEU A 34 -19.02 -18.34 -18.81
N GLU A 35 -19.85 -18.79 -19.74
CA GLU A 35 -19.48 -18.88 -21.16
C GLU A 35 -19.41 -17.48 -21.80
N PRO A 36 -18.34 -17.16 -22.57
CA PRO A 36 -18.26 -15.92 -23.29
C PRO A 36 -19.36 -15.80 -24.37
N GLY A 37 -20.42 -15.05 -24.07
CA GLY A 37 -21.52 -14.84 -25.03
C GLY A 37 -21.06 -14.21 -26.35
N PRO A 38 -21.76 -14.47 -27.47
CA PRO A 38 -21.37 -13.96 -28.79
C PRO A 38 -21.34 -12.42 -28.83
N ARG A 39 -20.38 -11.84 -29.57
CA ARG A 39 -20.19 -10.38 -29.77
C ARG A 39 -19.96 -9.56 -28.49
N ARG A 40 -19.09 -10.04 -27.59
CA ARG A 40 -18.65 -9.29 -26.41
C ARG A 40 -17.75 -8.10 -26.79
N ARG A 41 -18.03 -6.93 -26.20
CA ARG A 41 -17.28 -5.67 -26.40
C ARG A 41 -16.33 -5.29 -25.25
N VAL A 42 -16.43 -5.99 -24.12
CA VAL A 42 -15.66 -5.69 -22.89
C VAL A 42 -14.90 -6.95 -22.51
N ALA A 43 -13.61 -6.87 -22.18
CA ALA A 43 -12.78 -8.04 -21.88
C ALA A 43 -13.22 -8.78 -20.60
N GLY A 44 -13.50 -8.05 -19.52
CA GLY A 44 -13.99 -8.61 -18.26
C GLY A 44 -15.51 -8.73 -18.15
N LEU A 45 -15.98 -9.00 -16.94
CA LEU A 45 -17.40 -9.16 -16.63
C LEU A 45 -18.25 -7.93 -16.98
N ARG A 46 -19.45 -8.15 -17.50
CA ARG A 46 -20.50 -7.12 -17.63
C ARG A 46 -21.13 -6.83 -16.27
N ARG A 47 -21.75 -5.66 -16.13
CA ARG A 47 -22.50 -5.29 -14.91
C ARG A 47 -23.61 -6.29 -14.60
N GLU A 48 -24.34 -6.70 -15.63
CA GLU A 48 -25.44 -7.68 -15.53
C GLU A 48 -24.92 -9.06 -15.09
N GLU A 49 -23.78 -9.50 -15.61
CA GLU A 49 -23.16 -10.78 -15.25
C GLU A 49 -22.75 -10.79 -13.77
N LEU A 50 -22.08 -9.74 -13.31
CA LEU A 50 -21.70 -9.64 -11.90
C LEU A 50 -22.91 -9.48 -10.96
N ALA A 51 -23.91 -8.69 -11.36
CA ALA A 51 -25.12 -8.52 -10.59
C ALA A 51 -25.87 -9.86 -10.42
N LEU A 52 -25.94 -10.67 -11.49
CA LEU A 52 -26.49 -12.01 -11.45
C LEU A 52 -25.71 -12.92 -10.48
N LEU A 53 -24.37 -12.95 -10.60
CA LEU A 53 -23.50 -13.77 -9.73
C LEU A 53 -23.62 -13.37 -8.25
N ALA A 54 -23.77 -12.08 -7.96
CA ALA A 54 -23.91 -11.55 -6.61
C ALA A 54 -25.36 -11.58 -6.08
N GLY A 55 -26.34 -11.98 -6.88
CA GLY A 55 -27.75 -12.02 -6.48
C GLY A 55 -28.37 -10.65 -6.21
N VAL A 56 -27.91 -9.61 -6.92
CA VAL A 56 -28.42 -8.23 -6.80
C VAL A 56 -28.99 -7.75 -8.14
N SER A 57 -29.83 -6.70 -8.12
CA SER A 57 -30.32 -6.13 -9.38
C SER A 57 -29.22 -5.38 -10.14
N SER A 58 -29.25 -5.46 -11.48
CA SER A 58 -28.27 -4.77 -12.33
C SER A 58 -28.28 -3.26 -12.13
N ASP A 59 -29.47 -2.64 -11.96
CA ASP A 59 -29.60 -1.22 -11.66
C ASP A 59 -28.94 -0.85 -10.32
N TYR A 60 -29.12 -1.68 -9.29
CA TYR A 60 -28.49 -1.46 -7.98
C TYR A 60 -26.95 -1.49 -8.09
N TYR A 61 -26.39 -2.50 -8.77
CA TYR A 61 -24.95 -2.59 -8.99
C TYR A 61 -24.42 -1.43 -9.86
N GLN A 62 -25.16 -1.03 -10.91
CA GLN A 62 -24.79 0.12 -11.74
C GLN A 62 -24.71 1.40 -10.93
N ARG A 63 -25.67 1.65 -10.03
CA ARG A 63 -25.64 2.84 -9.15
C ARG A 63 -24.43 2.83 -8.21
N MET A 64 -24.04 1.65 -7.69
CA MET A 64 -22.81 1.50 -6.90
C MET A 64 -21.56 1.84 -7.73
N GLU A 65 -21.42 1.31 -8.94
CA GLU A 65 -20.29 1.63 -9.83
C GLU A 65 -20.27 3.08 -10.34
N GLN A 66 -21.39 3.80 -10.24
CA GLN A 66 -21.47 5.22 -10.54
C GLN A 66 -21.13 6.10 -9.33
N GLY A 67 -20.86 5.51 -8.16
CA GLY A 67 -20.63 6.25 -6.92
C GLY A 67 -21.86 7.01 -6.41
N ARG A 68 -23.08 6.61 -6.84
CA ARG A 68 -24.31 7.21 -6.31
C ARG A 68 -24.52 6.83 -4.84
N ASP A 69 -25.41 7.54 -4.14
CA ASP A 69 -25.73 7.25 -2.74
C ASP A 69 -26.50 5.92 -2.60
N VAL A 70 -25.75 4.83 -2.66
CA VAL A 70 -26.18 3.46 -2.39
C VAL A 70 -25.40 2.99 -1.18
N ARG A 71 -26.13 2.43 -0.21
CA ARG A 71 -25.55 1.89 1.03
C ARG A 71 -25.66 0.37 1.00
N PRO A 72 -24.67 -0.36 0.43
CA PRO A 72 -24.67 -1.81 0.44
C PRO A 72 -24.59 -2.33 1.88
N SER A 73 -25.41 -3.34 2.18
CA SER A 73 -25.30 -4.11 3.41
C SER A 73 -24.06 -4.99 3.39
N GLU A 74 -23.60 -5.46 4.55
CA GLU A 74 -22.47 -6.40 4.63
C GLU A 74 -22.72 -7.66 3.79
N GLN A 75 -23.96 -8.19 3.81
CA GLN A 75 -24.35 -9.33 2.99
C GLN A 75 -24.17 -9.08 1.48
N VAL A 76 -24.49 -7.87 1.01
CA VAL A 76 -24.29 -7.48 -0.40
C VAL A 76 -22.79 -7.36 -0.72
N LEU A 77 -22.01 -6.76 0.18
CA LEU A 77 -20.55 -6.67 0.01
C LEU A 77 -19.91 -8.06 -0.05
N ASP A 78 -20.32 -8.98 0.83
CA ASP A 78 -19.82 -10.35 0.83
C ASP A 78 -20.22 -11.12 -0.43
N ALA A 79 -21.43 -10.89 -0.95
CA ALA A 79 -21.87 -11.49 -2.21
C ALA A 79 -21.06 -10.97 -3.40
N LEU A 80 -20.79 -9.66 -3.45
CA LEU A 80 -19.93 -9.06 -4.46
C LEU A 80 -18.49 -9.56 -4.37
N ALA A 81 -17.95 -9.67 -3.16
CA ALA A 81 -16.60 -10.17 -2.93
C ALA A 81 -16.44 -11.63 -3.39
N ARG A 82 -17.43 -12.49 -3.11
CA ARG A 82 -17.45 -13.87 -3.64
C ARG A 82 -17.55 -13.91 -5.16
N ALA A 83 -18.45 -13.12 -5.74
CA ALA A 83 -18.66 -13.08 -7.19
C ALA A 83 -17.45 -12.53 -7.95
N LEU A 84 -16.65 -11.67 -7.32
CA LEU A 84 -15.40 -11.13 -7.86
C LEU A 84 -14.16 -11.97 -7.49
N ASN A 85 -14.33 -13.08 -6.78
CA ASN A 85 -13.25 -13.94 -6.29
C ASN A 85 -12.17 -13.16 -5.50
N PHE A 86 -12.61 -12.29 -4.58
CA PHE A 86 -11.71 -11.46 -3.79
C PHE A 86 -10.85 -12.27 -2.82
N SER A 87 -9.60 -11.85 -2.69
CA SER A 87 -8.73 -12.28 -1.60
C SER A 87 -9.23 -11.75 -0.25
N ALA A 88 -8.71 -12.30 0.85
CA ALA A 88 -9.05 -11.81 2.19
C ALA A 88 -8.70 -10.32 2.38
N GLU A 89 -7.64 -9.83 1.74
CA GLU A 89 -7.22 -8.42 1.77
C GLU A 89 -8.19 -7.53 1.00
N GLU A 90 -8.61 -7.97 -0.19
CA GLU A 90 -9.58 -7.24 -1.02
C GLU A 90 -10.95 -7.17 -0.35
N CYS A 91 -11.39 -8.25 0.32
CA CYS A 91 -12.59 -8.26 1.15
C CYS A 91 -12.51 -7.20 2.26
N ARG A 92 -11.41 -7.18 3.04
CA ARG A 92 -11.23 -6.17 4.10
C ARG A 92 -11.23 -4.75 3.53
N HIS A 93 -10.56 -4.54 2.40
CA HIS A 93 -10.53 -3.24 1.73
C HIS A 93 -11.92 -2.80 1.25
N LEU A 94 -12.69 -3.71 0.62
CA LEU A 94 -14.06 -3.46 0.19
C LEU A 94 -14.93 -2.97 1.35
N HIS A 95 -14.88 -3.68 2.48
CA HIS A 95 -15.62 -3.34 3.68
C HIS A 95 -15.15 -2.01 4.30
N SER A 96 -13.85 -1.73 4.28
CA SER A 96 -13.27 -0.45 4.72
C SER A 96 -13.80 0.72 3.88
N LEU A 97 -13.75 0.61 2.55
CA LEU A 97 -14.29 1.61 1.63
C LEU A 97 -15.79 1.83 1.83
N ALA A 98 -16.56 0.75 2.00
CA ALA A 98 -17.99 0.84 2.24
C ALA A 98 -18.31 1.49 3.60
N ALA A 99 -17.52 1.20 4.64
CA ALA A 99 -17.66 1.84 5.96
C ALA A 99 -17.34 3.34 5.88
N ALA A 100 -16.27 3.72 5.18
CA ALA A 100 -15.91 5.10 4.91
C ALA A 100 -17.03 5.84 4.14
N ALA A 101 -17.58 5.22 3.09
CA ALA A 101 -18.67 5.77 2.28
C ALA A 101 -20.00 5.95 3.04
N ARG A 102 -20.22 5.21 4.13
CA ARG A 102 -21.38 5.35 5.02
C ARG A 102 -21.19 6.44 6.08
N THR A 103 -19.96 6.80 6.39
CA THR A 103 -19.63 7.71 7.50
C THR A 103 -19.70 9.16 7.02
N PRO A 104 -20.58 10.01 7.57
CA PRO A 104 -20.58 11.44 7.23
C PRO A 104 -19.25 12.08 7.62
N VAL A 105 -18.84 13.11 6.86
CA VAL A 105 -17.58 13.86 7.08
C VAL A 105 -17.45 14.18 8.57
N ARG A 106 -16.54 13.49 9.24
CA ARG A 106 -16.26 13.73 10.65
C ARG A 106 -15.66 15.11 10.79
N ALA A 107 -15.92 15.76 11.92
CA ALA A 107 -15.19 16.96 12.31
C ALA A 107 -13.66 16.70 12.19
N PRO A 108 -12.85 17.72 11.84
CA PRO A 108 -11.42 17.55 11.67
C PRO A 108 -10.83 16.85 12.90
N ARG A 109 -10.34 15.61 12.71
CA ARG A 109 -9.62 14.92 13.76
C ARG A 109 -8.29 15.64 13.96
N ARG A 110 -7.88 15.84 15.21
CA ARG A 110 -6.48 16.17 15.49
C ARG A 110 -5.67 14.91 15.23
N TYR A 111 -4.77 15.00 14.28
CA TYR A 111 -3.79 13.97 13.98
C TYR A 111 -2.51 14.33 14.73
N GLU A 112 -2.11 13.48 15.67
CA GLU A 112 -0.79 13.58 16.28
C GLU A 112 0.22 12.86 15.39
N PRO A 113 1.43 13.41 15.18
CA PRO A 113 2.48 12.71 14.46
C PRO A 113 2.76 11.35 15.09
N GLU A 114 2.94 10.33 14.26
CA GLU A 114 3.36 9.02 14.75
C GLU A 114 4.72 9.15 15.45
N GLN A 115 4.83 8.60 16.65
CA GLN A 115 6.06 8.65 17.43
C GLN A 115 6.63 7.26 17.63
N VAL A 116 7.95 7.16 17.51
CA VAL A 116 8.69 5.96 17.89
C VAL A 116 8.94 5.99 19.39
N PRO A 117 8.55 4.97 20.16
CA PRO A 117 8.86 4.89 21.59
C PRO A 117 10.37 4.98 21.84
N ASP A 118 10.79 5.67 22.91
CA ASP A 118 12.22 5.80 23.23
C ASP A 118 12.88 4.45 23.55
N THR A 119 12.12 3.49 24.06
CA THR A 119 12.56 2.09 24.21
C THR A 119 12.92 1.47 22.86
N THR A 120 12.09 1.66 21.84
CA THR A 120 12.35 1.20 20.47
C THR A 120 13.57 1.91 19.87
N ARG A 121 13.73 3.23 20.11
CA ARG A 121 14.94 3.96 19.67
C ARG A 121 16.21 3.40 20.31
N ARG A 122 16.18 3.06 21.60
CA ARG A 122 17.31 2.42 22.28
C ARG A 122 17.60 1.03 21.72
N LEU A 123 16.57 0.24 21.44
CA LEU A 123 16.71 -1.06 20.79
C LEU A 123 17.39 -0.95 19.42
N LEU A 124 16.92 -0.05 18.55
CA LEU A 124 17.48 0.15 17.20
C LEU A 124 19.00 0.45 17.24
N ARG A 125 19.48 1.18 18.24
CA ARG A 125 20.92 1.50 18.39
C ARG A 125 21.78 0.26 18.67
N THR A 126 21.22 -0.80 19.24
CA THR A 126 21.95 -2.02 19.60
C THR A 126 21.67 -3.19 18.65
N MET A 127 20.78 -3.01 17.68
CA MET A 127 20.42 -4.09 16.74
C MET A 127 21.55 -4.32 15.73
N PRO A 128 22.07 -5.55 15.60
CA PRO A 128 23.09 -5.89 14.61
C PRO A 128 22.49 -6.03 13.20
N SER A 129 21.20 -6.32 13.10
CA SER A 129 20.47 -6.42 11.84
C SER A 129 19.97 -5.03 11.38
N PRO A 130 19.94 -4.78 10.05
CA PRO A 130 19.27 -3.60 9.51
C PRO A 130 17.79 -3.60 9.90
N ALA A 131 17.32 -2.51 10.51
CA ALA A 131 15.94 -2.34 10.90
C ALA A 131 15.46 -0.90 10.73
N LEU A 132 14.21 -0.75 10.32
CA LEU A 132 13.52 0.53 10.12
C LEU A 132 12.23 0.56 10.94
N VAL A 133 11.88 1.73 11.48
CA VAL A 133 10.53 1.99 11.95
C VAL A 133 9.82 2.87 10.94
N VAL A 134 8.72 2.37 10.40
CA VAL A 134 7.98 2.97 9.30
C VAL A 134 6.56 3.28 9.75
N GLY A 135 6.14 4.53 9.53
CA GLY A 135 4.80 4.99 9.82
C GLY A 135 3.76 4.41 8.86
N ARG A 136 2.49 4.64 9.18
CA ARG A 136 1.35 4.14 8.41
C ARG A 136 1.38 4.57 6.94
N TYR A 137 1.90 5.76 6.66
CA TYR A 137 2.02 6.31 5.31
C TYR A 137 3.42 6.13 4.71
N LEU A 138 4.16 5.12 5.16
CA LEU A 138 5.48 4.73 4.66
C LEU A 138 6.62 5.73 4.95
N ASP A 139 6.36 6.68 5.85
CA ASP A 139 7.37 7.60 6.36
C ASP A 139 8.35 6.87 7.28
N VAL A 140 9.65 7.04 7.06
CA VAL A 140 10.69 6.40 7.88
C VAL A 140 10.92 7.24 9.13
N LEU A 141 10.51 6.71 10.28
CA LEU A 141 10.49 7.41 11.57
C LEU A 141 11.77 7.20 12.40
N ALA A 142 12.42 6.04 12.27
CA ALA A 142 13.70 5.71 12.91
C ALA A 142 14.38 4.53 12.19
N TRP A 143 15.67 4.30 12.45
CA TRP A 143 16.43 3.20 11.86
C TRP A 143 17.57 2.74 12.79
N SER A 144 18.05 1.51 12.58
CA SER A 144 19.29 0.99 13.20
C SER A 144 20.51 1.46 12.41
N PRO A 145 21.70 1.57 13.03
CA PRO A 145 22.92 1.95 12.30
C PRO A 145 23.20 1.07 11.06
N PRO A 146 23.04 -0.27 11.10
CA PRO A 146 23.17 -1.11 9.91
C PRO A 146 22.17 -0.79 8.80
N ALA A 147 20.94 -0.36 9.11
CA ALA A 147 19.99 0.10 8.09
C ALA A 147 20.42 1.44 7.47
N GLY A 148 21.03 2.32 8.28
CA GLY A 148 21.67 3.54 7.80
C GLY A 148 22.75 3.26 6.77
N ALA A 149 23.60 2.26 7.04
CA ALA A 149 24.62 1.82 6.09
C ALA A 149 24.01 1.19 4.83
N LEU A 150 23.05 0.27 5.01
CA LEU A 150 22.46 -0.51 3.93
C LEU A 150 21.75 0.36 2.88
N LEU A 151 21.02 1.37 3.34
CA LEU A 151 20.21 2.23 2.47
C LEU A 151 20.89 3.57 2.17
N GLY A 152 22.06 3.84 2.79
CA GLY A 152 22.96 4.94 2.46
C GLY A 152 22.39 6.35 2.65
N ASP A 153 22.34 7.11 1.54
CA ASP A 153 22.06 8.55 1.50
C ASP A 153 20.65 8.94 1.96
N PHE A 154 19.72 7.99 2.10
CA PHE A 154 18.38 8.28 2.64
C PHE A 154 18.45 8.91 4.05
N THR A 155 19.50 8.60 4.82
CA THR A 155 19.74 9.19 6.15
C THR A 155 20.03 10.69 6.10
N ARG A 156 20.48 11.19 4.95
CA ARG A 156 20.83 12.61 4.71
C ARG A 156 19.64 13.44 4.21
N LEU A 157 18.57 12.79 3.76
CA LEU A 157 17.38 13.49 3.28
C LEU A 157 16.67 14.25 4.41
N PRO A 158 15.98 15.37 4.10
CA PRO A 158 15.07 16.03 5.02
C PRO A 158 14.00 15.04 5.53
N VAL A 159 13.55 15.19 6.78
CA VAL A 159 12.55 14.28 7.39
C VAL A 159 11.28 14.15 6.55
N THR A 160 10.85 15.24 5.91
CA THR A 160 9.67 15.29 5.03
C THR A 160 9.81 14.46 3.76
N GLU A 161 11.04 14.17 3.33
CA GLU A 161 11.37 13.41 2.12
C GLU A 161 11.71 11.95 2.42
N ARG A 162 11.78 11.57 3.72
CA ARG A 162 12.06 10.20 4.16
C ARG A 162 10.80 9.34 4.08
N ASN A 163 10.42 8.99 2.86
CA ASN A 163 9.32 8.07 2.59
C ASN A 163 9.80 6.93 1.71
N LEU A 164 9.45 5.67 2.03
CA LEU A 164 9.94 4.51 1.27
C LEU A 164 9.54 4.57 -0.21
N LEU A 165 8.33 5.04 -0.54
CA LEU A 165 7.93 5.21 -1.94
C LEU A 165 8.73 6.33 -2.61
N SER A 166 8.89 7.48 -1.96
CA SER A 166 9.69 8.58 -2.52
C SER A 166 11.13 8.15 -2.80
N LEU A 167 11.73 7.34 -1.93
CA LEU A 167 13.07 6.77 -2.10
C LEU A 167 13.12 5.82 -3.31
N LEU A 168 12.19 4.87 -3.38
CA LEU A 168 12.16 3.86 -4.44
C LEU A 168 11.62 4.38 -5.77
N LEU A 169 11.03 5.58 -5.81
CA LEU A 169 10.63 6.24 -7.06
C LEU A 169 11.71 7.20 -7.56
N HIS A 170 12.81 7.38 -6.81
CA HIS A 170 13.92 8.20 -7.26
C HIS A 170 14.63 7.54 -8.46
N PRO A 171 15.06 8.29 -9.50
CA PRO A 171 15.67 7.73 -10.70
C PRO A 171 16.92 6.87 -10.45
N GLU A 172 17.64 7.14 -9.36
CA GLU A 172 18.87 6.41 -9.00
C GLU A 172 18.59 5.11 -8.24
N ALA A 173 17.35 4.87 -7.80
CA ALA A 173 17.00 3.68 -7.01
C ALA A 173 17.16 2.37 -7.80
N ASP A 174 17.06 2.40 -9.14
CA ASP A 174 17.29 1.21 -9.97
C ASP A 174 18.74 0.67 -9.86
N GLN A 175 19.70 1.52 -9.52
CA GLN A 175 21.10 1.12 -9.38
C GLN A 175 21.34 0.32 -8.08
N THR A 176 20.57 0.63 -7.03
CA THR A 176 20.72 0.06 -5.69
C THR A 176 19.71 -1.05 -5.40
N CYS A 177 18.56 -1.05 -6.07
CA CYS A 177 17.48 -2.01 -5.87
C CYS A 177 17.03 -2.63 -7.20
N PRO A 178 17.61 -3.77 -7.64
CA PRO A 178 17.26 -4.40 -8.92
C PRO A 178 15.78 -4.76 -9.07
N GLU A 179 15.11 -5.08 -7.96
CA GLU A 179 13.69 -5.47 -7.92
C GLU A 179 12.78 -4.31 -7.46
N ARG A 180 13.26 -3.06 -7.53
CA ARG A 180 12.57 -1.84 -7.09
C ARG A 180 11.13 -1.73 -7.59
N ALA A 181 10.88 -2.02 -8.87
CA ALA A 181 9.54 -1.92 -9.46
C ALA A 181 8.51 -2.83 -8.76
N ALA A 182 8.92 -4.02 -8.31
CA ALA A 182 8.05 -4.92 -7.56
C ALA A 182 7.77 -4.34 -6.16
N THR A 183 8.81 -3.85 -5.47
CA THR A 183 8.66 -3.21 -4.15
C THR A 183 7.78 -1.96 -4.22
N VAL A 184 7.88 -1.14 -5.26
CA VAL A 184 7.02 0.03 -5.47
C VAL A 184 5.56 -0.39 -5.67
N ALA A 185 5.30 -1.44 -6.44
CA ALA A 185 3.94 -1.97 -6.60
C ALA A 185 3.35 -2.44 -5.26
N GLU A 186 4.13 -3.19 -4.47
CA GLU A 186 3.72 -3.66 -3.14
C GLU A 186 3.43 -2.50 -2.17
N LEU A 187 4.35 -1.55 -2.06
CA LEU A 187 4.19 -0.39 -1.19
C LEU A 187 3.02 0.51 -1.63
N THR A 188 2.78 0.64 -2.93
CA THR A 188 1.61 1.37 -3.47
C THR A 188 0.30 0.70 -3.05
N ALA A 189 0.25 -0.63 -3.11
CA ALA A 189 -0.91 -1.41 -2.68
C ALA A 189 -1.15 -1.32 -1.17
N MET A 190 -0.08 -1.32 -0.36
CA MET A 190 -0.15 -1.09 1.08
C MET A 190 -0.65 0.32 1.40
N LEU A 191 -0.08 1.35 0.77
CA LEU A 191 -0.51 2.74 0.96
C LEU A 191 -2.01 2.89 0.68
N ARG A 192 -2.51 2.29 -0.40
CA ARG A 192 -3.95 2.34 -0.75
C ARG A 192 -4.83 1.75 0.35
N ALA A 193 -4.45 0.61 0.91
CA ALA A 193 -5.17 0.02 2.03
C ALA A 193 -5.22 0.98 3.24
N GLN A 194 -4.11 1.66 3.52
CA GLN A 194 -4.03 2.62 4.61
C GLN A 194 -4.87 3.89 4.37
N VAL A 195 -4.88 4.42 3.14
CA VAL A 195 -5.74 5.57 2.77
C VAL A 195 -7.21 5.22 2.94
N ALA A 196 -7.66 4.05 2.49
CA ALA A 196 -9.05 3.65 2.63
C ALA A 196 -9.51 3.51 4.09
N ALA A 197 -8.61 3.07 4.97
CA ALA A 197 -8.91 2.94 6.40
C ALA A 197 -9.00 4.29 7.14
N ASP A 198 -8.40 5.37 6.60
CA ASP A 198 -8.54 6.73 7.15
C ASP A 198 -8.46 7.79 6.04
N PRO A 199 -9.53 7.96 5.25
CA PRO A 199 -9.52 8.81 4.05
C PRO A 199 -9.33 10.31 4.35
N GLY A 200 -9.62 10.73 5.59
CA GLY A 200 -9.51 12.13 6.01
C GLY A 200 -8.12 12.52 6.50
N HIS A 201 -7.15 11.61 6.49
CA HIS A 201 -5.83 11.89 7.03
C HIS A 201 -5.04 12.84 6.11
N PRO A 202 -4.58 14.02 6.59
CA PRO A 202 -3.94 15.02 5.73
C PRO A 202 -2.66 14.51 5.06
N ARG A 203 -1.85 13.73 5.80
CA ARG A 203 -0.63 13.11 5.23
C ARG A 203 -0.92 12.17 4.07
N ALA A 204 -2.06 11.45 4.09
CA ALA A 204 -2.45 10.56 3.01
C ALA A 204 -2.72 11.34 1.72
N ALA A 205 -3.54 12.39 1.83
CA ALA A 205 -3.91 13.23 0.70
C ALA A 205 -2.69 13.96 0.11
N GLU A 206 -1.83 14.52 0.97
CA GLU A 206 -0.58 15.18 0.57
C GLU A 206 0.34 14.19 -0.19
N LEU A 207 0.63 13.03 0.40
CA LEU A 207 1.57 12.06 -0.16
C LEU A 207 1.06 11.51 -1.50
N VAL A 208 -0.21 11.11 -1.58
CA VAL A 208 -0.79 10.59 -2.84
C VAL A 208 -0.78 11.66 -3.92
N GLY A 209 -1.14 12.89 -3.58
CA GLY A 209 -1.11 14.02 -4.52
C GLY A 209 0.31 14.31 -5.02
N GLU A 210 1.28 14.35 -4.11
CA GLU A 210 2.69 14.57 -4.46
C GLU A 210 3.23 13.46 -5.37
N LEU A 211 3.08 12.20 -4.97
CA LEU A 211 3.62 11.06 -5.72
C LEU A 211 2.97 10.92 -7.10
N ALA A 212 1.66 11.17 -7.21
CA ALA A 212 0.95 11.13 -8.49
C ALA A 212 1.40 12.22 -9.47
N VAL A 213 1.83 13.39 -8.97
CA VAL A 213 2.37 14.47 -9.81
C VAL A 213 3.82 14.20 -10.21
N ARG A 214 4.61 13.61 -9.32
CA ARG A 214 6.05 13.43 -9.51
C ARG A 214 6.43 12.14 -10.24
N SER A 215 5.55 11.15 -10.29
CA SER A 215 5.86 9.84 -10.88
C SER A 215 4.70 9.23 -11.65
N ASP A 216 4.88 9.11 -12.97
CA ASP A 216 3.95 8.39 -13.86
C ASP A 216 3.81 6.91 -13.49
N GLU A 217 4.89 6.31 -12.97
CA GLU A 217 4.88 4.93 -12.48
C GLU A 217 3.93 4.79 -11.30
N PHE A 218 4.05 5.66 -10.29
CA PHE A 218 3.15 5.68 -9.15
C PHE A 218 1.72 5.94 -9.59
N ALA A 219 1.47 6.94 -10.44
CA ALA A 219 0.13 7.26 -10.92
C ALA A 219 -0.52 6.06 -11.64
N THR A 220 0.26 5.33 -12.43
CA THR A 220 -0.17 4.11 -13.13
C THR A 220 -0.52 3.01 -12.14
N LEU A 221 0.33 2.74 -11.14
CA LEU A 221 0.09 1.73 -10.12
C LEU A 221 -1.09 2.10 -9.22
N TRP A 222 -1.21 3.36 -8.84
CA TRP A 222 -2.32 3.87 -8.04
C TRP A 222 -3.65 3.67 -8.75
N ALA A 223 -3.73 3.97 -10.05
CA ALA A 223 -4.91 3.76 -10.87
C ALA A 223 -5.31 2.28 -11.04
N ARG A 224 -4.43 1.33 -10.69
CA ARG A 224 -4.76 -0.10 -10.70
C ARG A 224 -5.63 -0.54 -9.52
N HIS A 225 -5.78 0.30 -8.50
CA HIS A 225 -6.51 -0.04 -7.27
C HIS A 225 -6.12 -1.39 -6.67
N ASP A 226 -4.85 -1.77 -6.82
CA ASP A 226 -4.32 -2.96 -6.16
C ASP A 226 -4.16 -2.67 -4.67
N VAL A 227 -4.44 -3.69 -3.86
CA VAL A 227 -4.42 -3.59 -2.40
C VAL A 227 -3.69 -4.80 -1.87
N GLY A 228 -2.88 -4.57 -0.85
CA GLY A 228 -1.99 -5.58 -0.30
C GLY A 228 -1.63 -5.30 1.14
N GLU A 229 -1.38 -6.34 1.90
CA GLU A 229 -0.74 -6.25 3.22
C GLU A 229 0.48 -7.17 3.26
N THR A 230 1.59 -6.67 2.72
CA THR A 230 2.85 -7.42 2.74
C THR A 230 3.52 -7.26 4.10
N THR A 231 3.56 -8.33 4.89
CA THR A 231 4.22 -8.33 6.21
C THR A 231 5.59 -8.99 6.20
N ARG A 232 5.98 -9.59 5.08
CA ARG A 232 7.29 -10.21 4.88
C ARG A 232 7.61 -10.36 3.41
N GLY A 233 8.89 -10.46 3.08
CA GLY A 233 9.32 -10.65 1.70
C GLY A 233 10.83 -10.77 1.56
N ARG A 234 11.30 -10.53 0.35
CA ARG A 234 12.72 -10.48 0.03
C ARG A 234 13.06 -9.14 -0.63
N MET A 235 14.25 -8.64 -0.36
CA MET A 235 14.81 -7.43 -0.94
C MET A 235 16.18 -7.74 -1.52
N ARG A 236 16.33 -7.57 -2.84
CA ARG A 236 17.64 -7.57 -3.48
C ARG A 236 18.23 -6.16 -3.45
N VAL A 237 19.45 -6.05 -2.94
CA VAL A 237 20.19 -4.80 -2.83
C VAL A 237 21.54 -4.93 -3.52
N ASN A 238 21.90 -3.97 -4.35
CA ASN A 238 23.23 -3.81 -4.92
C ASN A 238 23.96 -2.72 -4.14
N HIS A 239 24.73 -3.11 -3.12
CA HIS A 239 25.43 -2.16 -2.26
C HIS A 239 26.82 -1.83 -2.83
N PRO A 240 27.21 -0.54 -2.94
CA PRO A 240 28.46 -0.14 -3.61
C PRO A 240 29.73 -0.68 -2.96
N LEU A 241 29.71 -0.92 -1.64
CA LEU A 241 30.88 -1.38 -0.88
C LEU A 241 30.97 -2.90 -0.67
N VAL A 242 29.83 -3.60 -0.68
CA VAL A 242 29.78 -5.04 -0.33
C VAL A 242 29.14 -5.91 -1.41
N GLY A 243 28.70 -5.31 -2.52
CA GLY A 243 28.10 -6.00 -3.66
C GLY A 243 26.63 -6.33 -3.47
N GLU A 244 26.16 -7.30 -4.26
CA GLU A 244 24.77 -7.78 -4.20
C GLU A 244 24.49 -8.57 -2.92
N MET A 245 23.32 -8.31 -2.32
CA MET A 245 22.76 -9.04 -1.19
C MET A 245 21.30 -9.39 -1.46
N ASN A 246 20.88 -10.57 -1.01
CA ASN A 246 19.47 -10.99 -1.00
C ASN A 246 19.01 -11.13 0.45
N LEU A 247 18.23 -10.16 0.93
CA LEU A 247 17.82 -10.08 2.33
C LEU A 247 16.34 -10.46 2.46
N ASP A 248 16.02 -11.35 3.41
CA ASP A 248 14.64 -11.58 3.80
C ASP A 248 14.22 -10.50 4.81
N TRP A 249 12.97 -10.04 4.75
CA TRP A 249 12.45 -9.04 5.66
C TRP A 249 11.12 -9.44 6.26
N ASP A 250 10.89 -9.03 7.51
CA ASP A 250 9.64 -9.18 8.24
C ASP A 250 9.24 -7.84 8.87
N ALA A 251 7.94 -7.57 8.91
CA ALA A 251 7.34 -6.37 9.52
C ALA A 251 6.57 -6.73 10.79
N TYR A 252 6.91 -6.04 11.88
CA TYR A 252 6.34 -6.26 13.22
C TYR A 252 5.59 -5.00 13.68
N PRO A 253 4.30 -5.10 14.02
CA PRO A 253 3.55 -3.94 14.52
C PRO A 253 4.08 -3.48 15.87
N LEU A 254 4.30 -2.17 16.01
CA LEU A 254 4.61 -1.55 17.29
C LEU A 254 3.31 -1.11 18.01
N PRO A 255 3.34 -0.96 19.34
CA PRO A 255 2.21 -0.39 20.07
C PRO A 255 1.79 0.98 19.53
N GLY A 256 0.48 1.17 19.41
CA GLY A 256 -0.17 2.32 18.77
C GLY A 256 -1.37 1.81 17.96
N THR A 257 -2.46 2.56 17.87
CA THR A 257 -3.68 2.09 17.19
C THR A 257 -4.22 3.13 16.20
N PRO A 258 -3.98 2.95 14.88
CA PRO A 258 -2.90 2.14 14.30
C PRO A 258 -1.52 2.75 14.64
N GLY A 259 -0.50 1.91 14.77
CA GLY A 259 0.86 2.32 15.12
C GLY A 259 1.86 2.01 14.00
N PRO A 260 3.10 2.52 14.12
CA PRO A 260 4.15 2.25 13.16
C PRO A 260 4.57 0.77 13.16
N MET A 261 5.26 0.36 12.11
CA MET A 261 5.80 -1.00 11.93
C MET A 261 7.31 -0.98 12.07
N LEU A 262 7.89 -1.98 12.74
CA LEU A 262 9.31 -2.28 12.71
C LEU A 262 9.59 -3.28 11.57
N ILE A 263 10.34 -2.88 10.56
CA ILE A 263 10.81 -3.75 9.47
C ILE A 263 12.23 -4.19 9.80
N VAL A 264 12.50 -5.50 9.81
CA VAL A 264 13.82 -6.07 10.09
C VAL A 264 14.28 -6.87 8.87
N TYR A 265 15.51 -6.64 8.44
CA TYR A 265 16.15 -7.37 7.35
C TYR A 265 17.15 -8.38 7.92
N THR A 266 17.13 -9.59 7.37
CA THR A 266 17.95 -10.72 7.80
C THR A 266 18.54 -11.44 6.60
N ALA A 267 19.62 -12.18 6.85
CA ALA A 267 20.22 -13.10 5.90
C ALA A 267 20.38 -14.47 6.57
N VAL A 268 20.42 -15.53 5.78
CA VAL A 268 20.64 -16.89 6.28
C VAL A 268 22.00 -16.97 6.99
N GLU A 269 21.99 -17.48 8.22
CA GLU A 269 23.19 -17.60 9.06
C GLU A 269 24.28 -18.42 8.37
N GLY A 270 25.53 -17.94 8.44
CA GLY A 270 26.68 -18.58 7.77
C GLY A 270 26.65 -18.49 6.23
N GLY A 271 25.69 -17.78 5.64
CA GLY A 271 25.60 -17.54 4.20
C GLY A 271 26.40 -16.31 3.74
N PRO A 272 26.63 -16.19 2.42
CA PRO A 272 27.43 -15.10 1.86
C PRO A 272 26.80 -13.71 2.10
N ASP A 273 25.48 -13.61 2.17
CA ASP A 273 24.80 -12.35 2.45
C ASP A 273 24.90 -11.94 3.93
N ALA A 274 24.99 -12.91 4.84
CA ALA A 274 25.27 -12.64 6.25
C ALA A 274 26.71 -12.13 6.44
N GLU A 275 27.68 -12.69 5.71
CA GLU A 275 29.07 -12.19 5.69
C GLU A 275 29.12 -10.75 5.14
N ARG A 276 28.39 -10.44 4.07
CA ARG A 276 28.29 -9.07 3.52
C ARG A 276 27.67 -8.07 4.50
N LEU A 277 26.62 -8.47 5.23
CA LEU A 277 26.04 -7.64 6.29
C LEU A 277 27.05 -7.38 7.42
N GLN A 278 27.84 -8.38 7.80
CA GLN A 278 28.90 -8.23 8.81
C GLN A 278 30.02 -7.30 8.31
N LEU A 279 30.44 -7.43 7.04
CA LEU A 279 31.41 -6.52 6.42
C LEU A 279 30.88 -5.08 6.42
N LEU A 280 29.60 -4.89 6.08
CA LEU A 280 28.96 -3.57 6.10
C LEU A 280 28.91 -2.98 7.52
N ALA A 281 28.60 -3.80 8.53
CA ALA A 281 28.63 -3.36 9.92
C ALA A 281 30.05 -2.97 10.37
N GLY A 282 31.08 -3.74 9.99
CA GLY A 282 32.47 -3.42 10.30
C GLY A 282 32.97 -2.11 9.69
N LEU A 283 32.39 -1.68 8.56
CA LEU A 283 32.69 -0.36 7.98
C LEU A 283 32.12 0.81 8.80
N LEU A 284 31.06 0.59 9.59
CA LEU A 284 30.52 1.59 10.51
C LEU A 284 31.41 1.79 11.73
N ASP A 285 32.02 0.72 12.24
CA ASP A 285 32.88 0.78 13.43
C ASP A 285 34.25 1.43 13.15
N ALA A 286 34.63 1.54 11.87
CA ALA A 286 35.91 2.08 11.42
C ALA A 286 35.88 3.59 11.07
N GLY A 287 34.71 4.24 11.11
CA GLY A 287 34.51 5.66 10.77
C GLY A 287 34.14 6.51 11.97
#